data_AF-A0A7S2N104-F1
#
_entry.id   AF-A0A7S2N104-F1
#
_cell.length_a   1.000
_cell.length_b   1.000
_cell.length_c   1.000
_cell.angle_alpha   90.00
_cell.angle_beta   90.00
_cell.angle_gamma   90.00
#
_symmetry.space_group_name_H-M   'P 1'
#
loop_
_entity.id
_entity.type
_entity.pdbx_description
1 polymer ?
#
loop_
_entity_poly.entity_id
_entity_poly.type
_entity_poly.pdbx_seq_one_letter_code
_entity_poly.pdbx_strand_id
1 'polypeptide(L)'
;AKFALPYISPGVLPLHAVVAASSAAAGALCMSPFASLIHDFLDVDFTPWMAAQQSGAFQEGWSQVSQKARPRELAKEQVRGVIDGGYTDNTAIAHLVANGATKVVSFLDVGEKDYSKSFAKLFDQGNTVNGLSGGGNSRWGVPFLAFPIFAENATLIKEEFLNLPKVYHPGSKYLKHLSIGTLHATTVDNKWMGTTAGRKVAIHVVSVSSLVWVNTLNEFTEYSEFVAEITNALSAPANADLVRTELLEPMLS
;
A
#
# COMPACT_ATOMS: atom_id res chain seq x y z
N ALA A 1 -8.70 -18.57 28.74
CA ALA A 1 -8.92 -17.12 28.83
C ALA A 1 -10.32 -16.83 28.30
N LYS A 2 -11.19 -16.18 29.10
CA LYS A 2 -12.50 -15.71 28.60
C LYS A 2 -12.23 -14.46 27.78
N PHE A 3 -12.29 -14.56 26.46
CA PHE A 3 -12.27 -13.37 25.60
C PHE A 3 -13.53 -12.54 25.90
N ALA A 4 -13.30 -11.31 26.33
CA ALA A 4 -14.31 -10.41 26.83
C ALA A 4 -15.15 -9.82 25.69
N LEU A 5 -16.48 -9.79 25.93
CA LEU A 5 -17.55 -8.99 25.31
C LEU A 5 -17.79 -9.14 23.79
N PRO A 6 -19.08 -9.11 23.36
CA PRO A 6 -19.43 -9.13 21.94
C PRO A 6 -18.85 -7.92 21.22
N TYR A 7 -18.26 -8.17 20.05
CA TYR A 7 -17.66 -7.18 19.16
C TYR A 7 -18.73 -6.21 18.65
N ILE A 8 -18.97 -5.12 19.39
CA ILE A 8 -19.86 -4.02 18.98
C ILE A 8 -19.14 -3.29 17.86
N SER A 9 -19.72 -3.34 16.64
CA SER A 9 -19.36 -2.62 15.41
C SER A 9 -17.96 -1.98 15.40
N PRO A 10 -17.01 -2.44 14.55
CA PRO A 10 -15.68 -1.83 14.50
C PRO A 10 -15.87 -0.32 14.35
N GLY A 11 -15.42 0.43 15.35
CA GLY A 11 -15.41 1.88 15.27
C GLY A 11 -14.73 2.23 13.95
N VAL A 12 -15.40 3.04 13.12
CA VAL A 12 -14.84 3.43 11.83
C VAL A 12 -13.49 4.08 12.12
N LEU A 13 -12.40 3.44 11.70
CA LEU A 13 -11.07 4.03 11.84
C LEU A 13 -11.08 5.35 11.06
N PRO A 14 -10.70 6.47 11.68
CA PRO A 14 -10.68 7.75 10.98
C PRO A 14 -9.75 7.65 9.78
N LEU A 15 -10.32 7.80 8.59
CA LEU A 15 -9.56 7.82 7.35
C LEU A 15 -8.86 9.19 7.25
N HIS A 16 -7.58 9.22 7.61
CA HIS A 16 -6.83 10.47 7.70
C HIS A 16 -6.48 11.07 6.33
N ALA A 17 -6.33 10.21 5.30
CA ALA A 17 -6.12 10.59 3.91
C ALA A 17 -6.38 9.39 2.98
N VAL A 18 -6.84 9.64 1.75
CA VAL A 18 -6.93 8.63 0.67
C VAL A 18 -5.91 8.97 -0.38
N VAL A 19 -5.00 8.03 -0.68
CA VAL A 19 -4.06 8.16 -1.79
C VAL A 19 -4.27 7.00 -2.74
N ALA A 20 -5.28 7.17 -3.61
CA ALA A 20 -5.71 6.22 -4.63
C ALA A 20 -6.16 4.84 -4.13
N ALA A 21 -6.88 4.13 -4.99
CA ALA A 21 -7.44 2.81 -4.74
C ALA A 21 -7.08 1.87 -5.90
N SER A 22 -7.03 0.57 -5.64
CA SER A 22 -6.60 -0.44 -6.63
C SER A 22 -7.47 -0.50 -7.89
N SER A 23 -8.68 0.07 -7.85
CA SER A 23 -9.52 0.27 -9.04
C SER A 23 -8.88 1.17 -10.10
N ALA A 24 -7.84 1.94 -9.75
CA ALA A 24 -7.04 2.73 -10.69
C ALA A 24 -5.85 1.96 -11.30
N ALA A 25 -5.71 0.65 -11.04
CA ALA A 25 -4.67 -0.19 -11.64
C ALA A 25 -4.70 -0.15 -13.17
N ALA A 26 -5.90 -0.10 -13.77
CA ALA A 26 -6.09 0.05 -15.21
C ALA A 26 -5.71 1.44 -15.74
N GLY A 27 -5.67 2.49 -14.90
CA GLY A 27 -5.24 3.83 -15.31
C GLY A 27 -3.78 3.85 -15.80
N ALA A 28 -2.98 2.88 -15.37
CA ALA A 28 -1.65 2.63 -15.89
C ALA A 28 -1.65 2.33 -17.39
N LEU A 29 -2.67 1.63 -17.91
CA LEU A 29 -2.80 1.35 -19.34
C LEU A 29 -2.91 2.65 -20.16
N CYS A 30 -3.50 3.70 -19.60
CA CYS A 30 -3.59 5.02 -20.24
C CYS A 30 -2.22 5.69 -20.41
N MET A 31 -1.21 5.27 -19.65
CA MET A 31 0.18 5.73 -19.82
C MET A 31 0.99 4.87 -20.79
N SER A 32 0.44 3.73 -21.22
CA SER A 32 1.13 2.84 -22.14
C SER A 32 1.22 3.48 -23.54
N PRO A 33 2.29 3.23 -24.31
CA PRO A 33 2.35 3.60 -25.73
C PRO A 33 1.20 3.03 -26.57
N PHE A 34 0.51 2.01 -26.07
CA PHE A 34 -0.64 1.38 -26.72
C PHE A 34 -1.99 1.98 -26.33
N ALA A 35 -2.02 2.98 -25.44
CA ALA A 35 -3.26 3.58 -24.94
C ALA A 35 -4.15 4.10 -26.09
N SER A 36 -3.54 4.76 -27.08
CA SER A 36 -4.27 5.26 -28.25
C SER A 36 -4.89 4.12 -29.06
N LEU A 37 -4.19 3.00 -29.23
CA LEU A 37 -4.73 1.84 -29.94
C LEU A 37 -5.91 1.22 -29.20
N ILE A 38 -5.84 1.11 -27.87
CA ILE A 38 -6.94 0.57 -27.05
C ILE A 38 -8.15 1.50 -27.12
N HIS A 39 -7.93 2.81 -27.00
CA HIS A 39 -8.97 3.81 -27.09
C HIS A 39 -9.62 3.81 -28.49
N ASP A 40 -8.83 3.83 -29.56
CA ASP A 40 -9.32 3.87 -30.94
C ASP A 40 -10.05 2.58 -31.33
N PHE A 41 -9.67 1.43 -30.77
CA PHE A 41 -10.28 0.14 -31.08
C PHE A 41 -11.54 -0.15 -30.26
N LEU A 42 -11.58 0.26 -28.98
CA LEU A 42 -12.68 -0.06 -28.06
C LEU A 42 -13.65 1.10 -27.82
N ASP A 43 -13.27 2.33 -28.16
CA ASP A 43 -14.01 3.57 -27.80
C ASP A 43 -14.32 3.64 -26.29
N VAL A 44 -13.34 3.25 -25.46
CA VAL A 44 -13.43 3.24 -24.00
C VAL A 44 -12.32 4.10 -23.39
N ASP A 45 -12.70 5.02 -22.50
CA ASP A 45 -11.77 5.73 -21.61
C ASP A 45 -11.55 4.92 -20.33
N PHE A 46 -10.34 4.40 -20.17
CA PHE A 46 -9.93 3.67 -18.96
C PHE A 46 -9.39 4.59 -17.87
N THR A 47 -9.34 5.91 -18.09
CA THR A 47 -8.78 6.87 -17.16
C THR A 47 -9.72 7.05 -15.97
N PRO A 48 -9.29 6.71 -14.74
CA PRO A 48 -10.02 7.06 -13.54
C PRO A 48 -9.89 8.56 -13.30
N TRP A 49 -11.00 9.30 -13.42
CA TRP A 49 -11.03 10.74 -13.18
C TRP A 49 -11.46 11.04 -11.74
N MET A 50 -10.79 11.97 -11.08
CA MET A 50 -11.18 12.48 -9.76
C MET A 50 -11.21 14.01 -9.71
N ALA A 51 -12.14 14.58 -8.95
CA ALA A 51 -12.18 16.00 -8.59
C ALA A 51 -11.67 16.24 -7.15
N ALA A 52 -11.34 17.48 -6.80
CA ALA A 52 -10.89 17.83 -5.44
C ALA A 52 -12.08 18.06 -4.48
N GLN A 53 -12.71 16.97 -4.02
CA GLN A 53 -13.78 17.01 -3.01
C GLN A 53 -13.66 15.89 -1.97
N GLN A 54 -14.29 16.07 -0.81
CA GLN A 54 -14.16 15.16 0.34
C GLN A 54 -14.88 13.81 0.14
N SER A 55 -16.02 13.81 -0.55
CA SER A 55 -16.81 12.60 -0.82
C SER A 55 -17.22 12.56 -2.29
N GLY A 56 -17.36 11.36 -2.86
CA GLY A 56 -17.78 11.19 -4.26
C GLY A 56 -16.78 11.70 -5.31
N ALA A 57 -15.50 11.92 -4.96
CA ALA A 57 -14.50 12.55 -5.83
C ALA A 57 -14.39 11.92 -7.24
N PHE A 58 -14.50 10.59 -7.34
CA PHE A 58 -14.49 9.89 -8.61
C PHE A 58 -15.76 10.10 -9.43
N GLN A 59 -16.93 10.09 -8.78
CA GLN A 59 -18.21 10.32 -9.46
C GLN A 59 -18.26 11.73 -10.06
N GLU A 60 -17.79 12.73 -9.32
CA GLU A 60 -17.74 14.11 -9.81
C GLU A 60 -16.70 14.31 -10.90
N GLY A 61 -15.49 13.77 -10.71
CA GLY A 61 -14.45 13.80 -11.75
C GLY A 61 -14.95 13.18 -13.06
N TRP A 62 -15.60 12.03 -12.99
CA TRP A 62 -16.22 11.37 -14.13
C TRP A 62 -17.36 12.19 -14.75
N SER A 63 -18.25 12.75 -13.93
CA SER A 63 -19.37 13.60 -14.38
C SER A 63 -18.87 14.79 -15.20
N GLN A 64 -17.87 15.50 -14.70
CA GLN A 64 -17.30 16.67 -15.39
C GLN A 64 -16.66 16.31 -16.73
N VAL A 65 -15.90 15.21 -16.81
CA VAL A 65 -15.25 14.77 -18.05
C VAL A 65 -16.28 14.25 -19.07
N SER A 66 -17.23 13.41 -18.63
CA SER A 66 -18.26 12.86 -19.50
C SER A 66 -19.19 13.92 -20.09
N GLN A 67 -19.43 15.02 -19.36
CA GLN A 67 -20.20 16.17 -19.83
C GLN A 67 -19.37 17.14 -20.72
N LYS A 68 -18.11 16.81 -21.00
CA LYS A 68 -17.17 17.65 -21.77
C LYS A 68 -17.05 19.06 -21.20
N ALA A 69 -16.97 19.15 -19.86
CA ALA A 69 -16.77 20.43 -19.19
C ALA A 69 -15.55 21.17 -19.76
N ARG A 70 -15.63 22.50 -19.79
CA ARG A 70 -14.57 23.33 -20.38
C ARG A 70 -13.29 23.18 -19.55
N PRO A 71 -12.09 23.30 -20.15
CA PRO A 71 -10.83 23.18 -19.41
C PRO A 71 -10.74 24.07 -18.15
N ARG A 72 -11.35 25.25 -18.17
CA ARG A 72 -11.41 26.15 -17.01
C ARG A 72 -12.26 25.60 -15.86
N GLU A 73 -13.33 24.88 -16.15
CA GLU A 73 -14.20 24.23 -15.16
C GLU A 73 -13.48 23.04 -14.54
N LEU A 74 -12.88 22.18 -15.38
CA LEU A 74 -12.02 21.08 -14.93
C LEU A 74 -10.89 21.57 -14.02
N ALA A 75 -10.21 22.66 -14.41
CA ALA A 75 -9.13 23.24 -13.61
C ALA A 75 -9.63 23.82 -12.28
N LYS A 76 -10.81 24.46 -12.27
CA LYS A 76 -11.41 25.01 -11.05
C LYS A 76 -11.72 23.91 -10.03
N GLU A 77 -12.27 22.80 -10.49
CA GLU A 77 -12.60 21.63 -9.66
C GLU A 77 -11.40 20.67 -9.47
N GLN A 78 -10.23 21.05 -10.01
CA GLN A 78 -8.98 20.28 -9.98
C GLN A 78 -9.13 18.83 -10.47
N VAL A 79 -9.91 18.65 -11.54
CA VAL A 79 -10.13 17.34 -12.14
C VAL A 79 -8.82 16.81 -12.72
N ARG A 80 -8.48 15.57 -12.36
CA ARG A 80 -7.25 14.90 -12.77
C ARG A 80 -7.48 13.41 -13.00
N GLY A 81 -6.77 12.86 -13.99
CA GLY A 81 -6.64 11.42 -14.15
C GLY A 81 -5.72 10.87 -13.07
N VAL A 82 -6.07 9.72 -12.51
CA VAL A 82 -5.24 9.06 -11.48
C VAL A 82 -4.91 7.63 -11.87
N ILE A 83 -3.76 7.19 -11.38
CA ILE A 83 -3.31 5.80 -11.46
C ILE A 83 -3.22 5.22 -10.04
N ASP A 84 -3.06 3.91 -9.95
CA ASP A 84 -2.88 3.21 -8.69
C ASP A 84 -1.71 3.78 -7.86
N GLY A 85 -1.91 3.94 -6.56
CA GLY A 85 -0.86 4.40 -5.64
C GLY A 85 0.32 3.44 -5.56
N GLY A 86 0.13 2.16 -5.90
CA GLY A 86 1.18 1.14 -5.94
C GLY A 86 2.31 1.42 -6.94
N TYR A 87 2.10 2.32 -7.91
CA TYR A 87 3.16 2.78 -8.81
C TYR A 87 4.15 3.75 -8.14
N THR A 88 3.79 4.31 -6.98
CA THR A 88 4.62 5.26 -6.20
C THR A 88 4.94 4.75 -4.80
N ASP A 89 3.94 4.24 -4.07
CA ASP A 89 4.07 3.66 -2.73
C ASP A 89 2.97 2.61 -2.51
N ASN A 90 3.34 1.33 -2.66
CA ASN A 90 2.41 0.21 -2.44
C ASN A 90 2.27 -0.19 -0.95
N THR A 91 2.86 0.59 -0.03
CA THR A 91 2.83 0.34 1.42
C THR A 91 1.97 1.34 2.19
N ALA A 92 1.67 2.50 1.57
CA ALA A 92 1.08 3.69 2.17
C ALA A 92 1.87 4.33 3.34
N ILE A 93 3.02 3.76 3.73
CA ILE A 93 3.83 4.25 4.85
C ILE A 93 4.34 5.66 4.56
N ALA A 94 4.71 5.98 3.32
CA ALA A 94 5.21 7.30 2.97
C ALA A 94 4.18 8.39 3.19
N HIS A 95 2.94 8.11 2.81
CA HIS A 95 1.84 9.03 3.00
C HIS A 95 1.53 9.26 4.48
N LEU A 96 1.57 8.21 5.32
CA LEU A 96 1.36 8.36 6.76
C LEU A 96 2.46 9.20 7.42
N VAL A 97 3.72 8.93 7.10
CA VAL A 97 4.87 9.66 7.66
C VAL A 97 4.89 11.12 7.20
N ALA A 98 4.59 11.38 5.93
CA ALA A 98 4.42 12.74 5.41
C ALA A 98 3.36 13.54 6.18
N ASN A 99 2.27 12.88 6.58
CA ASN A 99 1.20 13.48 7.39
C ASN A 99 1.53 13.56 8.90
N GLY A 100 2.77 13.30 9.30
CA GLY A 100 3.21 13.51 10.69
C GLY A 100 3.38 12.24 11.51
N ALA A 101 3.02 11.06 11.00
CA ALA A 101 3.10 9.82 11.77
C ALA A 101 4.55 9.49 12.16
N THR A 102 4.76 9.17 13.44
CA THR A 102 6.02 8.66 14.01
C THR A 102 5.92 7.19 14.41
N LYS A 103 4.69 6.66 14.50
CA LYS A 103 4.40 5.24 14.69
C LYS A 103 3.44 4.82 13.58
N VAL A 104 3.80 3.79 12.83
CA VAL A 104 3.01 3.28 11.71
C VAL A 104 2.81 1.81 11.90
N VAL A 105 1.57 1.33 11.81
CA VAL A 105 1.26 -0.10 11.72
C VAL A 105 0.87 -0.38 10.28
N SER A 106 1.60 -1.27 9.62
CA SER A 106 1.40 -1.60 8.21
C SER A 106 1.22 -3.11 8.03
N PHE A 107 0.10 -3.49 7.43
CA PHE A 107 -0.15 -4.85 6.99
C PHE A 107 0.29 -4.97 5.53
N LEU A 108 1.36 -5.71 5.30
CA LEU A 108 2.01 -5.79 4.00
C LEU A 108 1.78 -7.17 3.39
N ASP A 109 1.18 -7.19 2.20
CA ASP A 109 1.30 -8.35 1.31
C ASP A 109 2.69 -8.31 0.67
N VAL A 110 3.41 -9.39 0.89
CA VAL A 110 4.81 -9.49 0.53
C VAL A 110 5.03 -10.44 -0.66
N GLY A 111 4.03 -11.23 -1.06
CA GLY A 111 4.06 -12.13 -2.23
C GLY A 111 5.14 -13.23 -2.21
N GLU A 112 4.92 -14.36 -2.89
CA GLU A 112 5.72 -15.60 -2.65
C GLU A 112 7.25 -15.55 -2.81
N LYS A 113 7.83 -14.60 -3.57
CA LYS A 113 9.24 -14.70 -4.03
C LYS A 113 10.18 -13.58 -3.61
N ASP A 114 9.70 -12.44 -3.12
CA ASP A 114 10.58 -11.41 -2.56
C ASP A 114 9.79 -10.41 -1.72
N TYR A 115 9.70 -10.74 -0.45
CA TYR A 115 8.85 -10.09 0.53
C TYR A 115 9.13 -8.60 0.79
N SER A 116 10.25 -8.10 0.28
CA SER A 116 10.84 -6.84 0.73
C SER A 116 10.84 -5.75 -0.33
N LYS A 117 10.57 -6.06 -1.61
CA LYS A 117 10.88 -5.12 -2.70
C LYS A 117 10.12 -3.81 -2.61
N SER A 118 8.82 -3.85 -2.39
CA SER A 118 8.00 -2.63 -2.29
C SER A 118 8.36 -1.82 -1.06
N PHE A 119 8.59 -2.49 0.07
CA PHE A 119 8.98 -1.86 1.32
C PHE A 119 10.37 -1.22 1.24
N ALA A 120 11.36 -1.91 0.66
CA ALA A 120 12.73 -1.43 0.46
C ALA A 120 12.83 -0.22 -0.48
N LYS A 121 11.77 0.13 -1.24
CA LYS A 121 11.72 1.37 -2.05
C LYS A 121 11.56 2.64 -1.21
N LEU A 122 11.15 2.51 0.06
CA LEU A 122 11.07 3.63 0.99
C LEU A 122 12.44 4.07 1.52
N PHE A 123 13.47 3.25 1.31
CA PHE A 123 14.80 3.39 1.88
C PHE A 123 15.84 3.74 0.80
N ASP A 124 17.00 4.21 1.22
CA ASP A 124 18.06 4.59 0.29
C ASP A 124 18.60 3.37 -0.48
N GLN A 125 18.43 3.38 -1.81
CA GLN A 125 18.93 2.33 -2.71
C GLN A 125 20.25 2.74 -3.40
N GLY A 126 20.85 3.86 -3.01
CA GLY A 126 22.11 4.37 -3.55
C GLY A 126 22.04 4.93 -4.98
N ASN A 127 20.99 4.64 -5.75
CA ASN A 127 20.86 5.05 -7.16
C ASN A 127 19.43 5.46 -7.60
N THR A 128 18.47 5.61 -6.68
CA THR A 128 17.12 6.09 -7.02
C THR A 128 17.15 7.59 -7.30
N VAL A 129 17.30 7.97 -8.57
CA VAL A 129 17.28 9.37 -8.97
C VAL A 129 15.86 9.92 -8.89
N ASN A 130 15.54 10.66 -7.81
CA ASN A 130 14.46 11.65 -7.74
C ASN A 130 13.20 11.37 -8.59
N GLY A 131 12.50 10.28 -8.30
CA GLY A 131 11.20 9.99 -8.93
C GLY A 131 11.26 9.40 -10.34
N LEU A 132 12.44 9.13 -10.91
CA LEU A 132 12.59 8.30 -12.10
C LEU A 132 13.71 7.29 -11.81
N SER A 133 13.36 6.03 -11.56
CA SER A 133 14.40 5.01 -11.48
C SER A 133 15.08 4.92 -12.86
N GLY A 134 16.28 5.49 -12.96
CA GLY A 134 17.03 5.75 -14.19
C GLY A 134 17.54 4.53 -14.95
N GLY A 135 16.84 3.40 -14.85
CA GLY A 135 17.19 2.18 -15.56
C GLY A 135 16.01 1.19 -15.55
N GLY A 136 15.20 1.21 -16.61
CA GLY A 136 14.43 0.04 -17.03
C GLY A 136 13.19 -0.40 -16.22
N ASN A 137 12.82 0.25 -15.11
CA ASN A 137 11.65 -0.18 -14.32
C ASN A 137 10.30 0.38 -14.82
N SER A 138 10.11 0.46 -16.13
CA SER A 138 8.76 0.63 -16.69
C SER A 138 8.17 -0.74 -16.99
N ARG A 139 7.04 -1.11 -16.38
CA ARG A 139 6.30 -2.30 -16.78
C ARG A 139 5.28 -1.87 -17.82
N TRP A 140 5.37 -2.40 -19.05
CA TRP A 140 4.45 -2.04 -20.15
C TRP A 140 4.44 -0.56 -20.54
N GLY A 141 5.55 0.15 -20.32
CA GLY A 141 5.66 1.59 -20.54
C GLY A 141 5.15 2.46 -19.39
N VAL A 142 4.64 1.85 -18.32
CA VAL A 142 4.18 2.57 -17.12
C VAL A 142 5.34 2.72 -16.15
N PRO A 143 5.71 3.96 -15.78
CA PRO A 143 6.87 4.18 -14.93
C PRO A 143 6.55 3.82 -13.47
N PHE A 144 7.41 3.00 -12.85
CA PHE A 144 7.40 2.83 -11.40
C PHE A 144 8.34 3.85 -10.77
N LEU A 145 7.76 4.76 -10.00
CA LEU A 145 8.49 5.82 -9.32
C LEU A 145 8.76 5.36 -7.89
N ALA A 146 9.98 5.54 -7.43
CA ALA A 146 10.34 5.29 -6.05
C ALA A 146 10.79 6.61 -5.43
N PHE A 147 10.28 6.89 -4.24
CA PHE A 147 10.53 8.11 -3.49
C PHE A 147 11.05 7.71 -2.11
N PRO A 148 12.34 7.42 -1.95
CA PRO A 148 12.90 7.10 -0.65
C PRO A 148 12.61 8.23 0.34
N ILE A 149 12.09 7.87 1.51
CA ILE A 149 11.76 8.78 2.60
C ILE A 149 12.56 8.49 3.86
N PHE A 150 13.33 7.40 3.88
CA PHE A 150 14.14 6.97 5.02
C PHE A 150 15.62 6.91 4.65
N ALA A 151 16.48 7.23 5.63
CA ALA A 151 17.92 7.34 5.48
C ALA A 151 18.65 5.99 5.57
N GLU A 152 17.99 4.98 6.14
CA GLU A 152 18.59 3.67 6.34
C GLU A 152 18.84 2.96 5.00
N ASN A 153 19.87 2.12 4.97
CA ASN A 153 20.26 1.38 3.78
C ASN A 153 19.21 0.32 3.43
N ALA A 154 18.72 0.34 2.19
CA ALA A 154 17.65 -0.56 1.75
C ALA A 154 18.01 -2.06 1.86
N THR A 155 19.28 -2.44 1.68
CA THR A 155 19.72 -3.84 1.81
C THR A 155 19.65 -4.30 3.26
N LEU A 156 20.16 -3.50 4.21
CA LEU A 156 20.13 -3.83 5.63
C LEU A 156 18.69 -3.93 6.16
N ILE A 157 17.84 -2.98 5.78
CA ILE A 157 16.42 -2.99 6.16
C ILE A 157 15.69 -4.19 5.55
N LYS A 158 16.02 -4.55 4.31
CA LYS A 158 15.49 -5.78 3.69
C LYS A 158 15.90 -7.03 4.48
N GLU A 159 17.15 -7.12 4.91
CA GLU A 159 17.62 -8.23 5.75
C GLU A 159 16.91 -8.26 7.10
N GLU A 160 16.74 -7.12 7.77
CA GLU A 160 16.01 -7.01 9.02
C GLU A 160 14.53 -7.44 8.85
N PHE A 161 13.89 -6.97 7.78
CA PHE A 161 12.52 -7.32 7.41
C PHE A 161 12.34 -8.84 7.20
N LEU A 162 13.27 -9.48 6.49
CA LEU A 162 13.22 -10.92 6.22
C LEU A 162 13.47 -11.77 7.48
N ASN A 163 14.12 -11.19 8.50
CA ASN A 163 14.43 -11.83 9.77
C ASN A 163 13.42 -11.49 10.88
N LEU A 164 12.32 -10.80 10.57
CA LEU A 164 11.26 -10.54 11.53
C LEU A 164 10.76 -11.85 12.17
N PRO A 165 10.39 -11.83 13.47
CA PRO A 165 9.79 -12.97 14.14
C PRO A 165 8.64 -13.60 13.36
N LYS A 166 8.74 -14.90 13.12
CA LYS A 166 7.72 -15.66 12.41
C LYS A 166 6.60 -16.06 13.36
N VAL A 167 5.37 -15.85 12.94
CA VAL A 167 4.17 -16.30 13.65
C VAL A 167 3.95 -17.78 13.32
N TYR A 168 3.69 -18.59 14.33
CA TYR A 168 3.41 -20.02 14.14
C TYR A 168 2.01 -20.23 13.54
N HIS A 169 1.91 -20.91 12.39
CA HIS A 169 0.66 -21.15 11.67
C HIS A 169 0.56 -22.58 11.07
N PRO A 170 0.57 -23.63 11.90
CA PRO A 170 0.56 -25.01 11.41
C PRO A 170 -0.74 -25.32 10.68
N GLY A 171 -0.66 -26.08 9.58
CA GLY A 171 -1.83 -26.56 8.86
C GLY A 171 -2.54 -25.52 7.98
N SER A 172 -1.99 -24.31 7.83
CA SER A 172 -2.50 -23.31 6.89
C SER A 172 -2.45 -23.82 5.44
N LYS A 173 -3.58 -23.73 4.75
CA LYS A 173 -3.73 -24.07 3.34
C LYS A 173 -3.20 -22.93 2.46
N TYR A 174 -3.60 -21.70 2.74
CA TYR A 174 -3.28 -20.55 1.89
C TYR A 174 -2.22 -19.62 2.48
N LEU A 175 -2.21 -19.43 3.80
CA LEU A 175 -1.20 -18.64 4.49
C LEU A 175 0.15 -19.37 4.45
N LYS A 176 1.12 -18.78 3.75
CA LYS A 176 2.46 -19.35 3.57
C LYS A 176 3.50 -18.75 4.50
N HIS A 177 3.33 -17.48 4.82
CA HIS A 177 4.23 -16.77 5.70
C HIS A 177 3.44 -15.71 6.46
N LEU A 178 3.73 -15.61 7.76
CA LEU A 178 3.27 -14.52 8.62
C LEU A 178 4.41 -14.15 9.55
N SER A 179 4.83 -12.89 9.53
CA SER A 179 5.81 -12.36 10.47
C SER A 179 5.36 -11.02 11.03
N ILE A 180 5.74 -10.75 12.27
CA ILE A 180 5.43 -9.49 12.95
C ILE A 180 6.68 -8.95 13.63
N GLY A 181 6.82 -7.63 13.63
CA GLY A 181 7.88 -6.97 14.36
C GLY A 181 7.99 -5.48 14.01
N THR A 182 9.00 -4.84 14.56
CA THR A 182 9.17 -3.39 14.45
C THR A 182 10.50 -3.03 13.79
N LEU A 183 10.42 -2.20 12.76
CA LEU A 183 11.59 -1.61 12.10
C LEU A 183 11.70 -0.13 12.47
N HIS A 184 12.92 0.36 12.59
CA HIS A 184 13.19 1.73 12.99
C HIS A 184 13.83 2.48 11.84
N ALA A 185 13.28 3.65 11.53
CA ALA A 185 13.72 4.45 10.41
C ALA A 185 13.86 5.92 10.77
N THR A 186 14.65 6.65 9.97
CA THR A 186 14.92 8.07 10.12
C THR A 186 14.56 8.76 8.82
N THR A 187 13.67 9.74 8.87
CA THR A 187 13.23 10.42 7.65
C THR A 187 14.36 11.19 6.96
N VAL A 188 14.25 11.32 5.64
CA VAL A 188 15.01 12.27 4.81
C VAL A 188 14.09 13.34 4.22
N ASP A 189 14.68 14.43 3.74
CA ASP A 189 13.94 15.44 2.98
C ASP A 189 13.47 14.84 1.65
N ASN A 190 12.17 14.85 1.42
CA ASN A 190 11.58 14.42 0.15
C ASN A 190 10.44 15.35 -0.23
N LYS A 191 10.70 16.25 -1.19
CA LYS A 191 9.73 17.26 -1.66
C LYS A 191 8.49 16.66 -2.33
N TRP A 192 8.58 15.44 -2.85
CA TRP A 192 7.48 14.79 -3.57
C TRP A 192 6.48 14.18 -2.60
N MET A 193 6.99 13.59 -1.51
CA MET A 193 6.16 13.05 -0.43
C MET A 193 5.82 14.08 0.64
N GLY A 194 6.61 15.16 0.77
CA GLY A 194 6.42 16.19 1.80
C GLY A 194 7.06 15.83 3.15
N THR A 195 8.09 15.00 3.17
CA THR A 195 8.80 14.63 4.42
C THR A 195 9.97 15.57 4.69
N THR A 196 10.23 15.83 5.98
CA THR A 196 11.42 16.55 6.47
C THR A 196 12.38 15.57 7.12
N ALA A 197 13.69 15.79 6.97
CA ALA A 197 14.73 14.93 7.52
C ALA A 197 14.76 14.88 9.06
N GLY A 198 15.26 13.77 9.61
CA GLY A 198 15.65 13.64 11.01
C GLY A 198 14.58 13.13 11.98
N ARG A 199 13.35 12.87 11.52
CA ARG A 199 12.28 12.31 12.36
C ARG A 199 12.49 10.81 12.53
N LYS A 200 12.45 10.32 13.77
CA LYS A 200 12.45 8.88 14.07
C LYS A 200 11.05 8.32 13.89
N VAL A 201 10.95 7.23 13.15
CA VAL A 201 9.70 6.52 12.86
C VAL A 201 9.85 5.06 13.26
N ALA A 202 8.89 4.55 14.03
CA ALA A 202 8.72 3.12 14.29
C ALA A 202 7.67 2.55 13.33
N ILE A 203 8.03 1.51 12.60
CA ILE A 203 7.18 0.84 11.61
C ILE A 203 6.91 -0.57 12.13
N HIS A 204 5.72 -0.77 12.67
CA HIS A 204 5.21 -2.08 13.08
C HIS A 204 4.65 -2.78 11.84
N VAL A 205 5.26 -3.89 11.48
CA VAL A 205 4.94 -4.64 10.27
C VAL A 205 4.18 -5.90 10.64
N VAL A 206 3.09 -6.15 9.92
CA VAL A 206 2.48 -7.48 9.78
C VAL A 206 2.68 -7.91 8.34
N SER A 207 3.65 -8.79 8.11
CA SER A 207 4.06 -9.23 6.77
C SER A 207 3.42 -10.58 6.46
N VAL A 208 2.64 -10.64 5.37
CA VAL A 208 1.82 -11.80 5.00
C VAL A 208 2.09 -12.26 3.58
N SER A 209 2.22 -13.58 3.40
CA SER A 209 2.25 -14.23 2.08
C SER A 209 1.10 -15.20 1.93
N SER A 210 0.44 -15.18 0.78
CA SER A 210 -0.69 -16.05 0.46
C SER A 210 -0.53 -16.78 -0.87
N LEU A 211 -1.25 -17.89 -1.02
CA LEU A 211 -1.59 -18.48 -2.32
C LEU A 211 -2.84 -17.87 -2.95
N VAL A 212 -3.65 -17.13 -2.18
CA VAL A 212 -4.84 -16.46 -2.70
C VAL A 212 -4.41 -15.16 -3.37
N TRP A 213 -4.78 -15.01 -4.64
CA TRP A 213 -4.58 -13.79 -5.41
C TRP A 213 -5.94 -13.11 -5.67
N VAL A 214 -5.90 -11.88 -6.17
CA VAL A 214 -7.11 -11.09 -6.52
C VAL A 214 -7.23 -11.01 -8.04
N ASN A 215 -7.16 -12.14 -8.72
CA ASN A 215 -7.18 -12.14 -10.20
C ASN A 215 -8.33 -12.96 -10.78
N THR A 216 -8.98 -13.82 -10.00
CA THR A 216 -10.10 -14.63 -10.48
C THR A 216 -11.27 -14.67 -9.49
N LEU A 217 -12.50 -14.79 -10.01
CA LEU A 217 -13.71 -14.83 -9.20
C LEU A 217 -13.77 -16.06 -8.25
N ASN A 218 -13.06 -17.14 -8.58
CA ASN A 218 -13.01 -18.35 -7.76
C ASN A 218 -12.20 -18.15 -6.45
N GLU A 219 -11.30 -17.16 -6.42
CA GLU A 219 -10.44 -16.88 -5.27
C GLU A 219 -11.22 -16.18 -4.12
N PHE A 220 -12.43 -15.66 -4.37
CA PHE A 220 -13.22 -15.00 -3.32
C PHE A 220 -13.67 -15.94 -2.21
N THR A 221 -13.98 -17.20 -2.51
CA THR A 221 -14.32 -18.18 -1.47
C THR A 221 -13.09 -18.53 -0.63
N GLU A 222 -11.93 -18.64 -1.27
CA GLU A 222 -10.63 -18.95 -0.64
C GLU A 222 -10.13 -17.79 0.23
N TYR A 223 -10.47 -16.55 -0.13
CA TYR A 223 -10.11 -15.36 0.64
C TYR A 223 -10.66 -15.40 2.06
N SER A 224 -11.89 -15.88 2.26
CA SER A 224 -12.47 -16.02 3.59
C SER A 224 -11.71 -17.02 4.47
N GLU A 225 -11.28 -18.15 3.88
CA GLU A 225 -10.46 -19.16 4.55
C GLU A 225 -9.07 -18.60 4.88
N PHE A 226 -8.46 -17.87 3.95
CA PHE A 226 -7.18 -17.20 4.16
C PHE A 226 -7.23 -16.17 5.31
N VAL A 227 -8.27 -15.33 5.37
CA VAL A 227 -8.46 -14.38 6.48
C VAL A 227 -8.64 -15.12 7.81
N ALA A 228 -9.38 -16.24 7.80
CA ALA A 228 -9.52 -17.08 8.98
C ALA A 228 -8.18 -17.68 9.42
N GLU A 229 -7.32 -18.12 8.49
CA GLU A 229 -5.98 -18.63 8.80
C GLU A 229 -5.09 -17.56 9.45
N ILE A 230 -5.09 -16.32 8.94
CA ILE A 230 -4.36 -15.20 9.57
C ILE A 230 -4.87 -14.97 10.99
N THR A 231 -6.20 -14.89 11.15
CA THR A 231 -6.83 -14.63 12.45
C THR A 231 -6.53 -15.73 13.45
N ASN A 232 -6.60 -17.00 13.03
CA ASN A 232 -6.28 -18.16 13.84
C ASN A 232 -4.80 -18.16 14.25
N ALA A 233 -3.89 -17.82 13.32
CA ALA A 233 -2.47 -17.72 13.63
C ALA A 233 -2.19 -16.61 14.67
N LEU A 234 -2.73 -15.40 14.47
CA LEU A 234 -2.54 -14.28 15.39
C LEU A 234 -3.20 -14.49 16.76
N SER A 235 -4.28 -15.27 16.84
CA SER A 235 -4.97 -15.55 18.10
C SER A 235 -4.50 -16.84 18.80
N ALA A 236 -3.62 -17.64 18.17
CA ALA A 236 -3.13 -18.88 18.75
C ALA A 236 -2.33 -18.62 20.04
N PRO A 237 -2.52 -19.41 21.12
CA PRO A 237 -1.79 -19.23 22.37
C PRO A 237 -0.27 -19.23 22.22
N ALA A 238 0.27 -20.02 21.28
CA ALA A 238 1.70 -20.09 20.98
C ALA A 238 2.30 -18.77 20.48
N ASN A 239 1.47 -17.86 19.95
CA ASN A 239 1.89 -16.56 19.42
C ASN A 239 1.49 -15.40 20.35
N ALA A 240 0.84 -15.66 21.48
CA ALA A 240 0.20 -14.62 22.29
C ALA A 240 1.19 -13.55 22.78
N ASP A 241 2.38 -13.95 23.22
CA ASP A 241 3.38 -13.00 23.72
C ASP A 241 4.00 -12.17 22.59
N LEU A 242 4.28 -12.80 21.45
CA LEU A 242 4.79 -12.10 20.27
C LEU A 242 3.76 -11.09 19.74
N VAL A 243 2.50 -11.50 19.59
CA VAL A 243 1.41 -10.62 19.12
C VAL A 243 1.12 -9.49 20.10
N ARG A 244 1.15 -9.76 21.41
CA ARG A 244 0.98 -8.72 22.43
C ARG A 244 2.08 -7.66 22.31
N THR A 245 3.34 -8.11 22.31
CA THR A 245 4.51 -7.22 22.41
C THR A 245 4.76 -6.46 21.10
N GLU A 246 4.68 -7.13 19.95
CA GLU A 246 5.07 -6.54 18.66
C GLU A 246 3.93 -5.86 17.91
N LEU A 247 2.67 -6.17 18.24
CA LEU A 247 1.50 -5.64 17.50
C LEU A 247 0.54 -4.87 18.40
N LEU A 248 0.04 -5.48 19.48
CA LEU A 248 -1.03 -4.86 20.27
C LEU A 248 -0.56 -3.72 21.17
N GLU A 249 0.54 -3.89 21.90
CA GLU A 249 1.08 -2.85 22.77
C GLU A 249 1.45 -1.57 21.98
N PRO A 250 2.12 -1.65 20.82
CA PRO A 250 2.38 -0.48 20.00
C PRO A 250 1.12 0.26 19.55
N MET A 251 0.05 -0.46 19.21
CA MET A 251 -1.23 0.13 18.79
C MET A 251 -1.95 0.90 19.90
N LEU A 252 -1.63 0.62 21.17
CA LEU A 252 -2.26 1.24 22.33
C LEU A 252 -1.47 2.43 22.90
N SER A 253 -0.28 2.70 22.34
CA SER A 253 0.71 3.65 22.89
C SER A 253 0.91 4.89 22.03
#